data_AF-A0A5S9QWR3-F1
#
_entry.id   AF-A0A5S9QWR3-F1
#
_cell.length_a   1.000
_cell.length_b   1.000
_cell.length_c   1.000
_cell.angle_alpha   90.00
_cell.angle_beta   90.00
_cell.angle_gamma   90.00
#
_symmetry.space_group_name_H-M   'P 1'
#
loop_
_entity.id
_entity.type
_entity.pdbx_description
1 polymer ?
#
loop_
_entity_poly.entity_id
_entity_poly.type
_entity_poly.pdbx_seq_one_letter_code
_entity_poly.pdbx_strand_id
1 'polypeptide(L)'
;MLPNRIAISQKATDKLRYIKSKTGLTPNVLARIAIMLTIREGNKLDNAGVNDLDGQVLSRDVLFGDHQNSYSILIKQYTTDNRIETPIAETVAAMIEVGVFKMGHVKSLVDLTKL
;
A
#
# COMPACT_ATOMS: atom_id res chain seq x y z
N MET A 1 -16.56 2.56 -0.74
CA MET A 1 -16.02 2.61 -2.12
C MET A 1 -14.59 3.15 -2.05
N LEU A 2 -13.71 2.77 -2.98
CA LEU A 2 -12.33 3.28 -2.98
C LEU A 2 -12.32 4.80 -3.28
N PRO A 3 -11.52 5.59 -2.56
CA PRO A 3 -11.38 7.03 -2.78
C PRO A 3 -10.74 7.32 -4.14
N ASN A 4 -11.06 8.48 -4.73
CA ASN A 4 -10.53 8.87 -6.04
C ASN A 4 -9.02 9.19 -6.01
N ARG A 5 -8.51 9.68 -4.87
CA ARG A 5 -7.11 10.05 -4.67
C ARG A 5 -6.65 9.59 -3.30
N ILE A 6 -5.43 9.10 -3.22
CA ILE A 6 -4.77 8.64 -2.00
C ILE A 6 -3.42 9.33 -1.94
N ALA A 7 -3.22 10.15 -0.90
CA ALA A 7 -1.90 10.66 -0.55
C ALA A 7 -1.20 9.62 0.33
N ILE A 8 0.11 9.49 0.17
CA ILE A 8 0.94 8.64 1.03
C ILE A 8 2.06 9.48 1.63
N SER A 9 2.72 8.95 2.66
CA SER A 9 3.85 9.63 3.28
C SER A 9 5.01 9.84 2.30
N GLN A 10 5.82 10.85 2.58
CA GLN A 10 7.07 11.08 1.87
C GLN A 10 8.01 9.87 2.03
N LYS A 11 8.03 9.26 3.23
CA LYS A 11 8.82 8.05 3.52
C LYS A 11 8.42 6.85 2.66
N ALA A 12 7.12 6.56 2.53
CA ALA A 12 6.62 5.51 1.66
C ALA A 12 6.96 5.82 0.18
N THR A 13 6.81 7.08 -0.23
CA THR A 13 7.16 7.54 -1.57
C THR A 13 8.63 7.27 -1.90
N ASP A 14 9.54 7.64 -1.01
CA ASP A 14 10.98 7.44 -1.21
C ASP A 14 11.35 5.96 -1.23
N LYS A 15 10.72 5.16 -0.39
CA LYS A 15 10.96 3.71 -0.36
C LYS A 15 10.44 3.01 -1.62
N LEU A 16 9.27 3.41 -2.14
CA LEU A 16 8.76 2.94 -3.43
C LEU A 16 9.71 3.33 -4.57
N ARG A 17 10.22 4.56 -4.59
CA ARG A 17 11.22 5.02 -5.57
C ARG A 17 12.53 4.24 -5.47
N TYR A 18 12.99 3.95 -4.26
CA TYR A 18 14.16 3.11 -4.03
C TYR A 18 13.96 1.72 -4.62
N ILE A 19 12.87 1.03 -4.28
CA ILE A 19 12.59 -0.32 -4.80
C ILE A 19 12.42 -0.29 -6.33
N LYS A 20 11.79 0.74 -6.90
CA LYS A 20 11.75 0.95 -8.35
C LYS A 20 13.15 1.00 -8.95
N SER A 21 14.09 1.75 -8.35
CA SER A 21 15.46 1.84 -8.85
C SER A 21 16.20 0.50 -8.87
N LYS A 22 15.77 -0.45 -8.03
CA LYS A 22 16.36 -1.79 -7.91
C LYS A 22 15.68 -2.86 -8.75
N THR A 23 14.39 -2.70 -9.03
CA THR A 23 13.54 -3.74 -9.64
C THR A 23 12.97 -3.34 -11.00
N GLY A 24 12.93 -2.05 -11.32
CA GLY A 24 12.23 -1.50 -12.48
C GLY A 24 10.70 -1.39 -12.29
N LEU A 25 10.12 -1.95 -11.22
CA LEU A 25 8.67 -1.90 -11.01
C LEU A 25 8.19 -0.50 -10.61
N THR A 26 7.08 -0.09 -11.19
CA THR A 26 6.50 1.23 -10.95
C THR A 26 5.88 1.34 -9.54
N PRO A 27 5.81 2.55 -8.96
CA PRO A 27 5.31 2.74 -7.59
C PRO A 27 3.90 2.22 -7.36
N ASN A 28 3.00 2.29 -8.35
CA ASN A 28 1.64 1.76 -8.24
C ASN A 28 1.61 0.22 -8.14
N VAL A 29 2.46 -0.48 -8.88
CA VAL A 29 2.58 -1.96 -8.78
C VAL A 29 3.17 -2.35 -7.43
N LEU A 30 4.19 -1.63 -6.96
CA LEU A 30 4.79 -1.87 -5.65
C LEU A 30 3.81 -1.56 -4.50
N ALA A 31 3.00 -0.51 -4.61
CA ALA A 31 1.95 -0.20 -3.65
C ALA A 31 0.85 -1.27 -3.62
N ARG A 32 0.47 -1.82 -4.78
CA ARG A 32 -0.44 -2.98 -4.87
C ARG A 32 0.10 -4.20 -4.11
N ILE A 33 1.39 -4.49 -4.24
CA ILE A 33 2.06 -5.56 -3.50
C ILE A 33 2.02 -5.25 -1.99
N ALA A 34 2.41 -4.03 -1.59
CA ALA A 34 2.38 -3.60 -0.19
C ALA A 34 1.00 -3.78 0.46
N ILE A 35 -0.07 -3.37 -0.21
CA ILE A 35 -1.46 -3.55 0.25
C ILE A 35 -1.77 -5.04 0.44
N MET A 36 -1.41 -5.88 -0.52
CA MET A 36 -1.68 -7.33 -0.44
C MET A 36 -0.86 -8.02 0.65
N LEU A 37 0.38 -7.59 0.91
CA LEU A 37 1.17 -8.09 2.02
C LEU A 37 0.47 -7.82 3.35
N THR A 38 0.00 -6.57 3.54
CA THR A 38 -0.73 -6.18 4.75
C THR A 38 -2.00 -7.00 4.93
N ILE A 39 -2.78 -7.23 3.87
CA ILE A 39 -3.98 -8.08 3.91
C ILE A 39 -3.61 -9.52 4.29
N ARG A 40 -2.58 -10.08 3.65
CA ARG A 40 -2.15 -11.48 3.84
C ARG A 40 -1.70 -11.76 5.28
N GLU A 41 -1.02 -10.81 5.90
CA GLU A 41 -0.52 -10.97 7.27
C GLU A 41 -1.59 -10.73 8.34
N GLY A 42 -2.69 -10.05 8.02
CA GLY A 42 -3.85 -9.90 8.92
C GLY A 42 -3.60 -9.12 10.20
N ASN A 43 -2.43 -8.49 10.37
CA ASN A 43 -2.10 -7.72 11.56
C ASN A 43 -2.85 -6.39 11.57
N LYS A 44 -3.44 -6.02 12.70
CA LYS A 44 -4.15 -4.75 12.83
C LYS A 44 -3.25 -3.55 12.56
N LEU A 45 -3.83 -2.49 11.98
CA LEU A 45 -3.14 -1.23 11.66
C LEU A 45 -2.90 -0.33 12.88
N ASP A 46 -3.11 -0.83 14.10
CA ASP A 46 -3.21 -0.06 15.35
C ASP A 46 -1.95 0.77 15.69
N ASN A 47 -0.78 0.41 15.12
CA ASN A 47 0.48 1.13 15.26
C ASN A 47 1.03 1.69 13.93
N ALA A 48 0.24 1.62 12.86
CA ALA A 48 0.61 2.00 11.51
C ALA A 48 0.24 3.46 11.19
N GLY A 49 0.41 4.36 12.17
CA GLY A 49 0.17 5.77 11.96
C GLY A 49 0.99 6.28 10.78
N VAL A 50 0.31 6.82 9.78
CA VAL A 50 0.99 7.52 8.69
C VAL A 50 1.43 8.86 9.28
N ASN A 51 2.74 9.05 9.44
CA ASN A 51 3.28 10.25 10.10
C ASN A 51 3.02 11.54 9.32
N ASP A 52 2.87 11.45 8.00
CA ASP A 52 2.62 12.56 7.09
C ASP A 52 1.90 12.08 5.82
N LEU A 53 1.30 13.01 5.07
CA LEU A 53 0.70 12.73 3.75
C LEU A 53 1.34 13.61 2.66
N ASP A 54 2.60 13.99 2.85
CA ASP A 54 3.30 14.99 2.03
C ASP A 54 3.94 14.38 0.76
N GLY A 55 3.84 13.06 0.61
CA GLY A 55 4.42 12.32 -0.49
C GLY A 55 3.57 12.33 -1.77
N GLN A 56 3.70 11.25 -2.53
CA GLN A 56 3.00 11.11 -3.81
C GLN A 56 1.48 10.98 -3.61
N VAL A 57 0.72 11.67 -4.45
CA VAL A 57 -0.72 11.45 -4.59
C VAL A 57 -0.99 10.52 -5.76
N LEU A 58 -1.60 9.37 -5.49
CA LEU A 58 -1.99 8.38 -6.49
C LEU A 58 -3.49 8.46 -6.73
N SER A 59 -3.92 8.55 -8.00
CA SER A 59 -5.34 8.39 -8.33
C SER A 59 -5.74 6.93 -8.24
N ARG A 60 -7.02 6.67 -7.96
CA ARG A 60 -7.60 5.31 -7.90
C ARG A 60 -7.27 4.52 -9.16
N ASP A 61 -7.45 5.13 -10.33
CA ASP A 61 -7.27 4.47 -11.62
C ASP A 61 -5.80 4.11 -11.87
N VAL A 62 -4.87 4.97 -11.46
CA VAL A 62 -3.42 4.66 -11.55
C VAL A 62 -3.01 3.63 -10.52
N LEU A 63 -3.48 3.75 -9.28
CA LEU A 63 -3.10 2.86 -8.19
C LEU A 63 -3.63 1.45 -8.41
N PHE A 64 -4.87 1.26 -8.85
CA PHE A 64 -5.50 -0.06 -8.92
C PHE A 64 -5.73 -0.59 -10.33
N GLY A 65 -5.80 0.27 -11.35
CA GLY A 65 -6.03 -0.14 -12.74
C GLY A 65 -7.30 -0.97 -12.88
N ASP A 66 -7.22 -2.08 -13.62
CA ASP A 66 -8.34 -3.00 -13.85
C ASP A 66 -8.74 -3.81 -12.58
N HIS A 67 -7.91 -3.79 -11.53
CA HIS A 67 -8.15 -4.56 -10.31
C HIS A 67 -8.93 -3.80 -9.24
N GLN A 68 -9.51 -2.63 -9.56
CA GLN A 68 -10.24 -1.78 -8.61
C GLN A 68 -11.30 -2.53 -7.80
N ASN A 69 -12.11 -3.36 -8.45
CA ASN A 69 -13.18 -4.11 -7.78
C ASN A 69 -12.61 -5.11 -6.77
N SER A 70 -11.58 -5.86 -7.17
CA SER A 70 -10.92 -6.84 -6.30
C SER A 70 -10.33 -6.18 -5.05
N TYR A 71 -9.56 -5.10 -5.24
CA TYR A 71 -9.00 -4.34 -4.11
C TYR A 71 -10.08 -3.71 -3.24
N SER A 72 -11.16 -3.18 -3.84
CA SER A 72 -12.26 -2.60 -3.07
C SER A 72 -12.93 -3.62 -2.14
N ILE A 73 -13.11 -4.86 -2.61
CA ILE A 73 -13.73 -5.93 -1.82
C ILE A 73 -12.76 -6.38 -0.71
N LEU A 74 -11.51 -6.65 -1.07
CA LEU A 74 -10.50 -7.13 -0.13
C LEU A 74 -10.21 -6.13 0.99
N ILE A 75 -10.08 -4.83 0.66
CA ILE A 75 -9.90 -3.78 1.65
C ILE A 75 -11.14 -3.67 2.54
N LYS A 76 -12.35 -3.74 1.98
CA LYS A 76 -13.59 -3.70 2.77
C LYS A 76 -13.68 -4.88 3.74
N GLN A 77 -13.41 -6.09 3.27
CA GLN A 77 -13.36 -7.27 4.12
C GLN A 77 -12.33 -7.10 5.23
N TYR A 78 -11.09 -6.75 4.88
CA TYR A 78 -10.02 -6.50 5.84
C TYR A 78 -10.39 -5.48 6.92
N THR A 79 -10.98 -4.35 6.54
CA THR A 79 -11.43 -3.31 7.50
C THR A 79 -12.54 -3.81 8.41
N THR A 80 -13.45 -4.64 7.89
CA THR A 80 -14.57 -5.20 8.66
C THR A 80 -14.06 -6.23 9.67
N ASP A 81 -13.23 -7.16 9.21
CA ASP A 81 -12.66 -8.24 10.02
C ASP A 81 -11.80 -7.67 11.17
N ASN A 82 -11.08 -6.58 10.91
CA ASN A 82 -10.20 -5.93 11.90
C ASN A 82 -10.87 -4.79 12.69
N ARG A 83 -12.15 -4.48 12.43
CA ARG A 83 -12.89 -3.38 13.06
C ARG A 83 -12.18 -2.02 12.90
N ILE A 84 -11.68 -1.76 11.70
CA ILE A 84 -11.03 -0.50 11.34
C ILE A 84 -12.10 0.51 10.92
N GLU A 85 -12.20 1.60 11.67
CA GLU A 85 -13.19 2.66 11.45
C GLU A 85 -12.59 3.89 10.75
N THR A 86 -11.28 3.90 10.49
CA THR A 86 -10.63 5.02 9.80
C THR A 86 -11.10 5.13 8.35
N PRO A 87 -11.11 6.34 7.77
CA PRO A 87 -11.45 6.53 6.37
C PRO A 87 -10.64 5.61 5.45
N ILE A 88 -11.28 5.05 4.41
CA ILE A 88 -10.63 4.10 3.49
C ILE A 88 -9.36 4.70 2.85
N ALA A 89 -9.32 6.01 2.61
CA ALA A 89 -8.11 6.67 2.09
C ALA A 89 -6.92 6.55 3.06
N GLU A 90 -7.16 6.83 4.34
CA GLU A 90 -6.15 6.72 5.40
C GLU A 90 -5.78 5.26 5.64
N THR A 91 -6.77 4.35 5.64
CA THR A 91 -6.52 2.92 5.71
C THR A 91 -5.58 2.47 4.59
N VAL A 92 -5.85 2.84 3.33
CA VAL A 92 -4.99 2.46 2.21
C VAL A 92 -3.60 3.05 2.33
N ALA A 93 -3.48 4.32 2.75
CA ALA A 93 -2.18 4.94 3.00
C ALA A 93 -1.39 4.19 4.09
N ALA A 94 -2.03 3.80 5.19
CA ALA A 94 -1.44 3.01 6.26
C ALA A 94 -1.05 1.60 5.80
N MET A 95 -1.89 0.94 5.00
CA MET A 95 -1.57 -0.37 4.42
C MET A 95 -0.34 -0.30 3.49
N ILE A 96 -0.19 0.79 2.73
CA ILE A 96 1.00 1.03 1.91
C ILE A 96 2.22 1.28 2.81
N GLU A 97 2.13 2.13 3.83
CA GLU A 97 3.23 2.41 4.77
C GLU A 97 3.77 1.11 5.41
N VAL A 98 2.87 0.27 5.93
CA VAL A 98 3.21 -1.01 6.57
C VAL A 98 3.83 -1.97 5.56
N GLY A 99 3.18 -2.17 4.42
CA GLY A 99 3.67 -3.12 3.41
C GLY A 99 5.03 -2.70 2.84
N VAL A 100 5.22 -1.40 2.57
CA VAL A 100 6.48 -0.87 2.06
C VAL A 100 7.61 -0.96 3.08
N PHE A 101 7.31 -0.78 4.37
CA PHE A 101 8.28 -1.04 5.44
C PHE A 101 8.78 -2.49 5.40
N LYS A 102 7.88 -3.45 5.24
CA LYS A 102 8.21 -4.89 5.15
C LYS A 102 8.98 -5.25 3.89
N MET A 103 8.71 -4.57 2.78
CA MET A 103 9.46 -4.69 1.54
C MET A 103 10.87 -4.08 1.61
N GLY A 104 11.32 -3.64 2.79
CA GLY A 104 12.52 -2.82 2.91
C GLY A 104 13.84 -3.48 2.54
N HIS A 105 13.86 -4.81 2.45
CA HIS A 105 15.00 -5.63 2.08
C HIS A 105 15.06 -5.97 0.58
N VAL A 106 14.04 -5.60 -0.21
CA VAL A 106 13.97 -5.88 -1.65
C VAL A 106 15.04 -5.08 -2.40
N LYS A 107 15.97 -5.79 -3.07
CA LYS A 107 17.06 -5.20 -3.85
C LYS A 107 17.12 -5.71 -5.30
N SER A 108 16.22 -6.62 -5.66
CA SER A 108 16.10 -7.21 -7.00
C SER A 108 14.67 -7.75 -7.21
N LEU A 109 14.31 -8.06 -8.46
CA LEU A 109 13.03 -8.71 -8.77
C LEU A 109 12.86 -10.06 -8.07
N VAL A 110 13.95 -10.80 -7.88
CA VAL A 110 13.95 -12.12 -7.21
C VAL A 110 13.58 -11.98 -5.73
N ASP A 111 13.92 -10.88 -5.08
CA ASP A 111 13.57 -10.70 -3.67
C ASP A 111 12.06 -10.53 -3.47
N LEU A 112 11.33 -10.04 -4.49
CA LEU A 112 9.87 -9.91 -4.42
C LEU A 112 9.16 -11.27 -4.33
N THR A 113 9.77 -12.34 -4.85
CA THR A 113 9.18 -13.69 -4.80
C THR A 113 9.33 -14.33 -3.42
N LYS A 114 10.09 -13.69 -2.51
CA LYS A 114 10.37 -14.17 -1.15
C LYS A 114 9.58 -13.38 -0.09
N LEU A 115 8.75 -12.43 -0.53
CA LEU A 115 7.95 -11.59 0.36
C LEU A 115 6.82 -12.34 1.03
#